data_AF-A0A7W0H5N7-F1
#
_entry.id   AF-A0A7W0H5N7-F1
#
_cell.length_a   1.000
_cell.length_b   1.000
_cell.length_c   1.000
_cell.angle_alpha   90.00
_cell.angle_beta   90.00
_cell.angle_gamma   90.00
#
_symmetry.space_group_name_H-M   'P 1'
#
loop_
_entity.id
_entity.type
_entity.pdbx_description
1 polymer ?
#
loop_
_entity_poly.entity_id
_entity_poly.type
_entity_poly.pdbx_seq_one_letter_code
_entity_poly.pdbx_strand_id
1 'polypeptide(L)'
;MDRARIDISQDLDGHAVVHACFDLSQEQIAASAHAVATTASERFRTTEISADDAVELRELTALADELGELTDGASTVVLRPARLSAFRDAVTRFVETREQAEWIREEDRQPLALLREMLYPLEQLSAETTHAALSPTDDRSRS
;
A
#
# COMPACT_ATOMS: atom_id res chain seq x y z
N MET A 1 10.94 5.39 -3.86
CA MET A 1 9.94 5.94 -2.93
C MET A 1 10.59 7.12 -2.24
N ASP A 2 10.07 8.32 -2.50
CA ASP A 2 10.66 9.57 -2.04
C ASP A 2 9.63 10.42 -1.28
N ARG A 3 10.12 11.41 -0.53
CA ARG A 3 9.29 12.44 0.13
C ARG A 3 8.14 11.89 1.01
N ALA A 4 8.37 10.71 1.59
CA ALA A 4 7.44 10.07 2.52
C ALA A 4 7.19 10.95 3.75
N ARG A 5 5.93 11.16 4.09
CA ARG A 5 5.49 11.93 5.25
C ARG A 5 4.13 11.46 5.75
N ILE A 6 3.87 11.73 7.03
CA ILE A 6 2.56 11.53 7.65
C ILE A 6 1.88 12.89 7.72
N ASP A 7 0.65 12.97 7.22
CA ASP A 7 -0.23 14.13 7.33
C ASP A 7 -1.35 13.82 8.34
N ILE A 8 -1.53 14.71 9.31
CA ILE A 8 -2.55 14.59 10.36
C ILE A 8 -3.42 15.83 10.27
N SER A 9 -4.68 15.62 9.92
CA SER A 9 -5.71 16.64 9.82
C SER A 9 -6.86 16.32 10.77
N GLN A 10 -7.87 17.20 10.83
CA GLN A 10 -9.12 16.93 11.54
C GLN A 10 -10.26 16.87 10.52
N ASP A 11 -11.21 15.95 10.72
CA ASP A 11 -12.47 15.98 10.00
C ASP A 11 -13.42 17.05 10.56
N LEU A 12 -14.63 17.10 10.02
CA LEU A 12 -15.66 18.07 10.42
C LEU A 12 -16.13 17.88 11.87
N ASP A 13 -15.95 16.69 12.43
CA ASP A 13 -16.32 16.34 13.80
C ASP A 13 -15.14 16.52 14.79
N GLY A 14 -13.97 16.97 14.28
CA GLY A 14 -12.75 17.17 15.06
C GLY A 14 -11.96 15.89 15.31
N HIS A 15 -12.31 14.76 14.67
CA HIS A 15 -11.54 13.53 14.77
C HIS A 15 -10.29 13.61 13.93
N ALA A 16 -9.17 13.10 14.46
CA ALA A 16 -7.92 13.05 13.74
C ALA A 16 -8.04 12.11 12.52
N VAL A 17 -7.67 12.63 11.36
CA VAL A 17 -7.56 11.89 10.10
C VAL A 17 -6.09 11.83 9.70
N VAL A 18 -5.54 10.62 9.71
CA VAL A 18 -4.14 10.35 9.38
C VAL A 18 -4.03 9.83 7.95
N HIS A 19 -3.08 10.37 7.19
CA HIS A 19 -2.70 9.88 5.87
C HIS A 19 -1.18 9.71 5.78
N ALA A 20 -0.75 8.69 5.05
CA ALA A 20 0.61 8.59 4.56
C ALA A 20 0.68 9.12 3.13
N CYS A 21 1.64 9.99 2.88
CA CYS A 21 1.87 10.62 1.59
C CYS A 21 3.29 10.30 1.13
N PHE A 22 3.47 9.77 -0.06
CA PHE A 22 4.79 9.45 -0.61
C PHE A 22 4.78 9.52 -2.14
N ASP A 23 5.93 9.83 -2.73
CA ASP A 23 6.09 9.94 -4.17
C ASP A 23 6.67 8.64 -4.73
N LEU A 24 6.05 8.16 -5.81
CA LEU A 24 6.53 7.03 -6.60
C LEU A 24 6.84 7.49 -8.02
N SER A 25 7.91 6.93 -8.61
CA SER A 25 8.15 7.07 -10.05
C SER A 25 7.09 6.29 -10.84
N GLN A 26 6.92 6.59 -12.14
CA GLN A 26 6.00 5.84 -13.00
C GLN A 26 6.27 4.33 -12.98
N GLU A 27 7.54 3.93 -13.01
CA GLU A 27 7.93 2.52 -12.95
C GLU A 27 7.55 1.89 -11.60
N GLN A 28 7.71 2.62 -10.50
CA GLN A 28 7.29 2.17 -9.17
C GLN A 28 5.77 2.06 -9.05
N ILE A 29 5.02 2.98 -9.65
CA ILE A 29 3.55 2.95 -9.71
C ILE A 29 3.10 1.71 -10.50
N ALA A 30 3.63 1.50 -11.70
CA ALA A 30 3.29 0.34 -12.53
C ALA A 30 3.66 -0.98 -11.84
N ALA A 31 4.85 -1.06 -11.24
CA ALA A 31 5.27 -2.22 -10.44
C ALA A 31 4.33 -2.47 -9.25
N SER A 32 3.92 -1.41 -8.56
CA SER A 32 3.00 -1.48 -7.42
C SER A 32 1.61 -1.97 -7.83
N ALA A 33 1.04 -1.42 -8.91
CA ALA A 33 -0.25 -1.86 -9.46
C ALA A 33 -0.20 -3.34 -9.86
N HIS A 34 0.86 -3.74 -10.57
CA HIS A 34 1.10 -5.12 -10.98
C HIS A 34 1.19 -6.07 -9.77
N ALA A 35 1.97 -5.70 -8.75
CA ALA A 35 2.14 -6.52 -7.56
C ALA A 35 0.84 -6.67 -6.76
N VAL A 36 0.06 -5.60 -6.60
CA VAL A 36 -1.24 -5.65 -5.90
C VAL A 36 -2.21 -6.54 -6.67
N ALA A 37 -2.36 -6.34 -7.98
CA ALA A 37 -3.25 -7.14 -8.82
C ALA A 37 -2.84 -8.64 -8.84
N THR A 38 -1.54 -8.91 -8.94
CA THR A 38 -0.99 -10.26 -8.93
C THR A 38 -1.22 -10.95 -7.59
N THR A 39 -0.91 -10.27 -6.49
CA THR A 39 -1.11 -10.81 -5.14
C THR A 39 -2.59 -11.08 -4.86
N ALA A 40 -3.49 -10.18 -5.24
CA ALA A 40 -4.93 -10.41 -5.11
C ALA A 40 -5.39 -11.64 -5.91
N SER A 41 -4.96 -11.74 -7.17
CA SER A 41 -5.31 -12.86 -8.06
C SER A 41 -4.75 -14.20 -7.59
N GLU A 42 -3.64 -14.21 -6.87
CA GLU A 42 -3.03 -15.41 -6.30
C GLU A 42 -3.69 -15.80 -4.97
N ARG A 43 -3.99 -14.83 -4.11
CA ARG A 43 -4.58 -15.05 -2.78
C ARG A 43 -6.01 -15.59 -2.88
N PHE A 44 -6.83 -15.06 -3.78
CA PHE A 44 -8.27 -15.34 -3.83
C PHE A 44 -8.68 -16.34 -4.93
N ARG A 45 -7.75 -17.17 -5.42
CA ARG A 45 -8.02 -18.20 -6.45
C ARG A 45 -8.77 -19.44 -5.90
N THR A 46 -9.44 -19.35 -4.76
CA THR A 46 -10.09 -20.47 -4.07
C THR A 46 -11.52 -20.71 -4.56
N THR A 47 -11.99 -21.96 -4.45
CA THR A 47 -13.34 -22.37 -4.90
C THR A 47 -14.47 -21.71 -4.11
N GLU A 48 -14.22 -21.35 -2.85
CA GLU A 48 -15.15 -20.63 -1.99
C GLU A 48 -14.44 -19.38 -1.45
N ILE A 49 -15.18 -18.28 -1.39
CA ILE A 49 -14.71 -16.98 -0.89
C ILE A 49 -15.62 -16.56 0.27
N SER A 50 -15.03 -16.20 1.41
CA SER A 50 -15.81 -15.65 2.52
C SER A 50 -16.27 -14.22 2.22
N ALA A 51 -17.20 -13.69 3.01
CA ALA A 51 -17.63 -12.30 2.86
C ALA A 51 -16.47 -11.32 3.11
N ASP A 52 -15.64 -11.59 4.12
CA ASP A 52 -14.47 -10.76 4.45
C ASP A 52 -13.43 -10.82 3.32
N ASP A 53 -13.17 -12.02 2.76
CA ASP A 53 -12.27 -12.18 1.61
C ASP A 53 -12.77 -11.43 0.38
N ALA A 54 -14.08 -11.40 0.14
CA ALA A 54 -14.67 -10.66 -0.97
C ALA A 54 -14.49 -9.14 -0.80
N VAL A 55 -14.56 -8.63 0.44
CA VAL A 55 -14.26 -7.22 0.75
C VAL A 55 -12.78 -6.94 0.55
N GLU A 56 -11.89 -7.79 1.08
CA GLU A 56 -10.44 -7.63 0.92
C GLU A 56 -10.02 -7.65 -0.56
N LEU A 57 -10.55 -8.60 -1.35
CA LEU A 57 -10.34 -8.67 -2.79
C LEU A 57 -10.78 -7.38 -3.49
N ARG A 58 -11.95 -6.85 -3.13
CA ARG A 58 -12.46 -5.60 -3.71
C ARG A 58 -11.54 -4.42 -3.39
N GLU A 59 -11.07 -4.30 -2.15
CA GLU A 59 -10.18 -3.22 -1.74
C GLU A 59 -8.83 -3.28 -2.46
N LEU A 60 -8.25 -4.48 -2.61
CA LEU A 60 -7.00 -4.66 -3.37
C LEU A 60 -7.19 -4.39 -4.87
N THR A 61 -8.33 -4.80 -5.43
CA THR A 61 -8.65 -4.50 -6.84
C THR A 61 -8.77 -2.99 -7.06
N ALA A 62 -9.54 -2.30 -6.21
CA ALA A 62 -9.67 -0.85 -6.29
C ALA A 62 -8.32 -0.13 -6.11
N LEU A 63 -7.46 -0.62 -5.23
CA LEU A 63 -6.11 -0.09 -5.06
C LEU A 63 -5.25 -0.29 -6.31
N ALA A 64 -5.30 -1.47 -6.94
CA ALA A 64 -4.56 -1.73 -8.17
C ALA A 64 -5.02 -0.83 -9.32
N ASP A 65 -6.34 -0.64 -9.46
CA ASP A 65 -6.93 0.24 -10.48
C ASP A 65 -6.51 1.69 -10.26
N GLU A 66 -6.64 2.22 -9.03
CA GLU A 66 -6.21 3.58 -8.69
C GLU A 66 -4.72 3.79 -8.95
N LEU A 67 -3.86 2.82 -8.62
CA LEU A 67 -2.43 2.89 -8.95
C LEU A 67 -2.21 2.88 -10.48
N GLY A 68 -2.97 2.07 -11.22
CA GLY A 68 -2.92 2.02 -12.68
C GLY A 68 -3.28 3.36 -13.34
N GLU A 69 -4.26 4.08 -12.78
CA GLU A 69 -4.67 5.41 -13.24
C GLU A 69 -3.60 6.49 -13.01
N LEU A 70 -2.70 6.30 -12.03
CA LEU A 70 -1.64 7.26 -11.69
C LEU A 70 -0.39 7.17 -12.58
N THR A 71 -0.39 6.31 -13.59
CA THR A 71 0.79 6.04 -14.44
C THR A 71 1.23 7.21 -15.34
N ASP A 72 0.41 8.26 -15.46
CA ASP A 72 0.69 9.47 -16.26
C ASP A 72 1.64 10.50 -15.57
N GLY A 73 2.65 10.05 -14.83
CA GLY A 73 3.57 10.97 -14.14
C GLY A 73 4.21 10.39 -12.87
N ALA A 74 5.19 11.11 -12.32
CA ALA A 74 5.54 10.90 -10.92
C ALA A 74 4.40 11.48 -10.07
N SER A 75 3.74 10.61 -9.31
CA SER A 75 2.50 10.95 -8.59
C SER A 75 2.69 10.76 -7.09
N THR A 76 2.11 11.68 -6.31
CA THR A 76 2.00 11.53 -4.85
C THR A 76 0.88 10.54 -4.57
N VAL A 77 1.23 9.42 -3.96
CA VAL A 77 0.28 8.43 -3.42
C VAL A 77 -0.12 8.86 -2.01
N VAL A 78 -1.42 8.87 -1.74
CA VAL A 78 -2.00 9.25 -0.44
C VAL A 78 -2.88 8.11 0.05
N LEU A 79 -2.51 7.48 1.17
CA LEU A 79 -3.22 6.32 1.71
C LEU A 79 -3.57 6.52 3.18
N ARG A 80 -4.76 6.09 3.57
CA ARG A 80 -5.13 5.91 4.99
C ARG A 80 -4.35 4.74 5.59
N PRO A 81 -4.15 4.69 6.93
CA PRO A 81 -3.38 3.63 7.59
C PRO A 81 -3.76 2.21 7.17
N ALA A 82 -5.06 1.89 7.15
CA ALA A 82 -5.54 0.56 6.76
C ALA A 82 -5.17 0.20 5.30
N ARG A 83 -5.32 1.17 4.38
CA ARG A 83 -5.02 0.97 2.95
C ARG A 83 -3.52 0.91 2.69
N LEU A 84 -2.73 1.67 3.45
CA LEU A 84 -1.28 1.57 3.46
C LEU A 84 -0.81 0.20 3.92
N SER A 85 -1.41 -0.36 4.98
CA SER A 85 -1.11 -1.71 5.44
C SER A 85 -1.45 -2.76 4.39
N ALA A 86 -2.63 -2.68 3.76
CA ALA A 86 -3.01 -3.59 2.68
C ALA A 86 -2.05 -3.49 1.48
N PHE A 87 -1.65 -2.26 1.10
CA PHE A 87 -0.64 -2.04 0.07
C PHE A 87 0.70 -2.69 0.43
N ARG A 88 1.19 -2.43 1.65
CA ARG A 88 2.44 -3.02 2.15
C ARG A 88 2.40 -4.53 2.15
N ASP A 89 1.33 -5.12 2.67
CA ASP A 89 1.20 -6.58 2.76
C ASP A 89 1.15 -7.22 1.37
N ALA A 90 0.48 -6.58 0.41
CA ALA A 90 0.45 -7.04 -0.97
C ALA A 90 1.83 -7.00 -1.65
N VAL A 91 2.59 -5.92 -1.42
CA VAL A 91 3.96 -5.76 -1.94
C VAL A 91 4.93 -6.76 -1.28
N THR A 92 4.88 -6.90 0.04
CA THR A 92 5.67 -7.88 0.79
C THR A 92 5.42 -9.29 0.27
N ARG A 93 4.15 -9.68 0.14
CA ARG A 93 3.79 -11.01 -0.38
C ARG A 93 4.26 -11.23 -1.81
N PHE A 94 4.14 -10.21 -2.67
CA PHE A 94 4.66 -10.31 -4.04
C PHE A 94 6.18 -10.59 -4.03
N VAL A 95 6.95 -9.81 -3.27
CA VAL A 95 8.41 -9.98 -3.19
C VAL A 95 8.77 -11.35 -2.62
N GLU A 96 8.22 -11.70 -1.45
CA GLU A 96 8.54 -12.96 -0.77
C GLU A 96 8.23 -14.20 -1.62
N THR A 97 7.09 -14.21 -2.30
CA THR A 97 6.70 -15.34 -3.15
C THR A 97 7.62 -15.50 -4.36
N ARG A 98 8.13 -14.40 -4.93
CA ARG A 98 9.06 -14.47 -6.07
C ARG A 98 10.49 -14.77 -5.63
N GLU A 99 10.94 -14.27 -4.48
CA GLU A 99 12.27 -14.60 -3.93
C GLU A 99 12.39 -16.08 -3.54
N GLN A 100 11.29 -16.72 -3.18
CA GLN A 100 11.24 -18.15 -2.87
C GLN A 100 10.98 -19.04 -4.09
N ALA A 101 10.58 -18.46 -5.23
CA ALA A 101 10.26 -19.23 -6.43
C ALA A 101 11.52 -19.69 -7.14
N GLU A 102 11.54 -20.96 -7.57
CA GLU A 102 12.61 -21.50 -8.43
C GLU A 102 12.65 -20.80 -9.80
N TRP A 103 11.52 -20.28 -10.26
CA TRP A 103 11.40 -19.56 -11.52
C TRP A 103 10.46 -18.36 -11.40
N ILE A 104 10.92 -17.22 -11.90
CA ILE A 104 10.20 -15.95 -11.91
C ILE A 104 9.80 -15.63 -13.36
N ARG A 105 8.52 -15.29 -13.55
CA ARG A 105 7.95 -14.83 -14.82
C ARG A 105 8.67 -13.58 -15.30
N GLU A 106 8.77 -13.37 -16.62
CA GLU A 106 9.46 -12.20 -17.18
C GLU A 106 8.83 -10.89 -16.68
N GLU A 107 7.50 -10.83 -16.73
CA GLU A 107 6.72 -9.67 -16.29
C GLU A 107 6.92 -9.33 -14.80
N ASP A 108 7.34 -10.30 -13.98
CA ASP A 108 7.55 -10.11 -12.54
C ASP A 108 8.96 -9.61 -12.21
N ARG A 109 9.94 -9.69 -13.13
CA ARG A 109 11.35 -9.39 -12.81
C ARG A 109 11.62 -7.93 -12.50
N GLN A 110 11.16 -7.03 -13.37
CA GLN A 110 11.33 -5.59 -13.15
C GLN A 110 10.53 -5.12 -11.92
N PRO A 111 9.24 -5.49 -11.75
CA PRO A 111 8.51 -5.18 -10.52
C PRO A 111 9.20 -5.68 -9.25
N LEU A 112 9.73 -6.91 -9.26
CA LEU A 112 10.45 -7.46 -8.11
C LEU A 112 11.67 -6.61 -7.74
N ALA A 113 12.49 -6.23 -8.72
CA ALA A 113 13.69 -5.43 -8.47
C ALA A 113 13.35 -4.08 -7.82
N LEU A 114 12.34 -3.38 -8.36
CA LEU A 114 11.90 -2.07 -7.87
C LEU A 114 11.27 -2.15 -6.48
N LEU A 115 10.39 -3.14 -6.25
CA LEU A 115 9.63 -3.25 -5.01
C LEU A 115 10.48 -3.76 -3.85
N ARG A 116 11.50 -4.58 -4.12
CA ARG A 116 12.45 -5.02 -3.09
C ARG A 116 13.14 -3.84 -2.39
N GLU A 117 13.49 -2.81 -3.16
CA GLU A 117 14.08 -1.58 -2.59
C GLU A 117 13.07 -0.75 -1.78
N MET A 118 11.76 -0.93 -2.03
CA MET A 118 10.69 -0.23 -1.34
C MET A 118 10.24 -0.88 -0.04
N LEU A 119 10.57 -2.16 0.22
CA LEU A 119 10.03 -2.90 1.37
C LEU A 119 10.31 -2.22 2.71
N TYR A 120 11.58 -1.94 3.00
CA TYR A 120 11.98 -1.32 4.26
C TYR A 120 11.32 0.05 4.50
N PRO A 121 11.41 1.03 3.57
CA PRO A 121 10.79 2.32 3.80
C PRO A 121 9.26 2.25 3.87
N LEU A 122 8.62 1.31 3.17
CA LEU A 122 7.17 1.09 3.24
C LEU A 122 6.74 0.48 4.58
N GLU A 123 7.52 -0.47 5.11
CA GLU A 123 7.31 -1.04 6.45
C GLU A 123 7.42 0.04 7.53
N GLN A 124 8.47 0.87 7.48
CA GLN A 124 8.66 1.98 8.42
C GLN A 124 7.48 2.96 8.36
N LEU A 125 7.10 3.41 7.15
CA LEU A 125 5.98 4.33 6.98
C LEU A 125 4.66 3.73 7.49
N SER A 126 4.41 2.45 7.25
CA SER A 126 3.22 1.74 7.74
C SER A 126 3.16 1.70 9.26
N ALA A 127 4.29 1.39 9.92
CA ALA A 127 4.39 1.36 11.38
C ALA A 127 4.15 2.76 11.99
N GLU A 128 4.83 3.79 11.46
CA GLU A 128 4.70 5.16 11.94
C GLU A 128 3.27 5.71 11.74
N THR A 129 2.66 5.45 10.58
CA THR A 129 1.30 5.89 10.25
C THR A 129 0.25 5.22 11.14
N THR A 130 0.42 3.91 11.41
CA THR A 130 -0.45 3.16 12.31
C THR A 130 -0.31 3.68 13.74
N HIS A 131 0.91 3.92 14.19
CA HIS A 131 1.17 4.51 15.50
C HIS A 131 0.50 5.89 15.65
N ALA A 132 0.62 6.76 14.64
CA ALA A 132 -0.03 8.06 14.63
C ALA A 132 -1.57 7.96 14.69
N ALA A 133 -2.16 6.99 13.99
CA ALA A 133 -3.61 6.78 13.98
C ALA A 133 -4.18 6.23 15.29
N LEU A 134 -3.37 5.48 16.06
CA LEU A 134 -3.75 4.90 17.34
C LEU A 134 -3.36 5.75 18.54
N SER A 135 -2.50 6.75 18.33
CA SER A 135 -2.10 7.68 19.39
C SER A 135 -3.23 8.66 19.66
N PRO A 136 -3.67 8.83 20.92
CA PRO A 136 -4.64 9.87 21.25
C PRO A 136 -4.03 11.23 20.90
N THR A 137 -4.78 12.03 20.14
CA THR A 137 -4.48 13.45 19.94
C THR A 137 -4.65 14.11 21.31
N ASP A 138 -3.56 14.22 22.07
CA ASP A 138 -3.55 14.84 23.40
C ASP A 138 -3.72 16.36 23.24
N ASP A 139 -4.94 16.79 22.92
CA ASP A 139 -5.34 18.19 22.98
C ASP A 139 -6.09 18.45 24.31
N ARG A 140 -5.31 18.39 25.40
CA ARG A 140 -5.65 18.99 26.70
C ARG A 140 -4.56 19.95 27.15
N SER A 141 -3.92 20.67 26.22
CA SER A 141 -2.86 21.61 26.55
C SER A 141 -2.83 22.81 25.60
N ARG A 142 -3.96 23.51 25.46
CA ARG A 142 -4.02 24.94 25.10
C ARG A 142 -5.45 25.48 25.18
N SER A 143 -5.87 25.90 26.38
CA SER A 143 -6.60 27.14 26.66
C SER A 143 -6.85 27.28 28.16
#